data_AF-A0A178XAZ1-F1
#
_entry.id   AF-A0A178XAZ1-F1
#
_cell.length_a   1.000
_cell.length_b   1.000
_cell.length_c   1.000
_cell.angle_alpha   90.00
_cell.angle_beta   90.00
_cell.angle_gamma   90.00
#
_symmetry.space_group_name_H-M   'P 1'
#
loop_
_entity.id
_entity.type
_entity.pdbx_description
1 polymer ?
#
loop_
_entity_poly.entity_id
_entity_poly.type
_entity_poly.pdbx_seq_one_letter_code
_entity_poly.pdbx_strand_id
1 'polypeptide(L)'
;MLTPEQYLQVVAERVVRSGGRLNTVQIGPVTCAVGLFAESIMLSTMNYCVVAGAYSDVDAATLRQFTGMATQHARANVQGTIGWTAASVVICGLVGRVHPDAAQLASAKTSNQFGGETRMVAVDPHAGMTYAFTGGKLWGAAMHGAINAKLTFCFPQPGEALQQVQWQQQQAAYGQPPQSGPGGFPGQIPSGPMPRTSPPPAAGPAGPRPPHYPPPGQPPYGR
;
A
#
# COMPACT_ATOMS: atom_id res chain seq x y z
N MET A 1 3.61 -5.02 18.62
CA MET A 1 4.61 -4.59 17.62
C MET A 1 4.21 -5.15 16.26
N LEU A 2 4.53 -4.45 15.18
CA LEU A 2 4.21 -4.89 13.83
C LEU A 2 5.27 -5.90 13.35
N THR A 3 4.85 -7.08 12.87
CA THR A 3 5.81 -8.04 12.27
C THR A 3 6.14 -7.66 10.82
N PRO A 4 7.27 -8.12 10.26
CA PRO A 4 7.57 -7.92 8.84
C PRO A 4 6.45 -8.40 7.91
N GLU A 5 5.82 -9.53 8.21
CA GLU A 5 4.74 -10.12 7.41
C GLU A 5 3.49 -9.24 7.45
N GLN A 6 3.12 -8.72 8.64
CA GLN A 6 2.00 -7.79 8.78
C GLN A 6 2.27 -6.49 8.01
N TYR A 7 3.50 -5.99 8.06
CA TYR A 7 3.88 -4.81 7.27
C TYR A 7 3.78 -5.11 5.76
N LEU A 8 4.26 -6.27 5.30
CA LEU A 8 4.16 -6.67 3.89
C LEU A 8 2.72 -6.85 3.42
N GLN A 9 1.81 -7.30 4.28
CA GLN A 9 0.36 -7.31 3.97
C GLN A 9 -0.16 -5.91 3.71
N VAL A 10 0.23 -4.92 4.53
CA VAL A 10 -0.12 -3.51 4.29
C VAL A 10 0.46 -3.01 2.97
N VAL A 11 1.72 -3.31 2.66
CA VAL A 11 2.34 -2.94 1.37
C VAL A 11 1.55 -3.55 0.20
N ALA A 12 1.22 -4.84 0.28
CA ALA A 12 0.46 -5.56 -0.74
C ALA A 12 -0.93 -4.93 -0.98
N GLU A 13 -1.67 -4.62 0.08
CA GLU A 13 -2.96 -3.95 -0.03
C GLU A 13 -2.86 -2.55 -0.66
N ARG A 14 -1.83 -1.78 -0.29
CA ARG A 14 -1.62 -0.44 -0.84
C ARG A 14 -1.19 -0.50 -2.31
N VAL A 15 -0.42 -1.51 -2.70
CA VAL A 15 -0.14 -1.80 -4.12
C VAL A 15 -1.44 -2.06 -4.88
N VAL A 16 -2.31 -2.94 -4.38
CA VAL A 16 -3.62 -3.23 -5.01
C VAL A 16 -4.49 -1.97 -5.07
N ARG A 17 -4.50 -1.16 -4.00
CA ARG A 17 -5.23 0.12 -3.94
C ARG A 17 -4.71 1.15 -4.94
N SER A 18 -3.45 1.05 -5.37
CA SER A 18 -2.88 1.84 -6.47
C SER A 18 -3.26 1.30 -7.86
N GLY A 19 -4.14 0.30 -7.96
CA GLY A 19 -4.46 -0.38 -9.22
C GLY A 19 -3.43 -1.43 -9.64
N GLY A 20 -2.53 -1.82 -8.72
CA GLY A 20 -1.49 -2.81 -8.94
C GLY A 20 -2.02 -4.22 -9.12
N ARG A 21 -1.48 -4.93 -10.11
CA ARG A 21 -1.55 -6.40 -10.16
C ARG A 21 -0.47 -6.96 -9.23
N LEU A 22 -0.90 -7.66 -8.19
CA LEU A 22 -0.02 -8.25 -7.20
C LEU A 22 0.31 -9.70 -7.57
N ASN A 23 1.59 -10.05 -7.50
CA ASN A 23 2.09 -11.41 -7.64
C ASN A 23 3.01 -11.72 -6.47
N THR A 24 3.20 -13.01 -6.20
CA THR A 24 4.23 -13.50 -5.28
C THR A 24 5.36 -14.11 -6.10
N VAL A 25 6.57 -13.61 -5.93
CA VAL A 25 7.73 -14.02 -6.73
C VAL A 25 8.93 -14.26 -5.84
N GLN A 26 9.70 -15.30 -6.14
CA GLN A 26 10.97 -15.56 -5.49
C GLN A 26 12.08 -14.67 -6.09
N ILE A 27 12.72 -13.84 -5.27
CA ILE A 27 13.85 -12.98 -5.67
C ILE A 27 15.02 -13.29 -4.74
N GLY A 28 16.00 -14.03 -5.28
CA GLY A 28 17.07 -14.61 -4.46
C GLY A 28 16.48 -15.52 -3.37
N PRO A 29 16.88 -15.37 -2.09
CA PRO A 29 16.34 -16.18 -1.00
C PRO A 29 14.97 -15.70 -0.49
N VAL A 30 14.44 -14.57 -0.98
CA VAL A 30 13.24 -13.93 -0.42
C VAL A 30 12.02 -14.15 -1.31
N THR A 31 10.94 -14.65 -0.72
CA THR A 31 9.61 -14.62 -1.35
C THR A 31 9.03 -13.21 -1.21
N CYS A 32 8.79 -12.56 -2.34
CA CYS A 32 8.44 -11.14 -2.41
C CYS A 32 7.01 -10.93 -2.90
N ALA A 33 6.35 -9.91 -2.36
CA ALA A 33 5.19 -9.29 -2.97
C ALA A 33 5.67 -8.36 -4.10
N VAL A 34 5.19 -8.59 -5.33
CA VAL A 34 5.54 -7.81 -6.53
C VAL A 34 4.29 -7.21 -7.14
N GLY A 35 4.22 -5.89 -7.13
CA GLY A 35 3.14 -5.08 -7.69
C GLY A 35 3.55 -4.43 -8.99
N LEU A 36 2.74 -4.57 -10.04
CA LEU A 36 2.91 -3.87 -11.31
C LEU A 36 1.69 -2.99 -11.61
N PHE A 37 1.92 -1.72 -11.90
CA PHE A 37 0.88 -0.77 -12.34
C PHE A 37 1.48 0.34 -13.19
N ALA A 38 0.62 1.04 -13.93
CA ALA A 38 0.99 2.18 -14.74
C ALA A 38 0.14 3.40 -14.39
N GLU A 39 0.74 4.58 -14.42
CA GLU A 39 0.06 5.86 -14.18
C GLU A 39 0.38 6.83 -15.30
N SER A 40 -0.57 7.68 -15.68
CA SER A 40 -0.34 8.77 -16.62
C SER A 40 0.04 10.03 -15.87
N ILE A 41 1.24 10.54 -16.10
CA ILE A 41 1.78 11.75 -15.48
C ILE A 41 2.18 12.72 -16.59
N MET A 42 1.47 13.84 -16.70
CA MET A 42 1.80 14.93 -17.65
C MET A 42 2.02 14.42 -19.09
N LEU A 43 1.08 13.62 -19.61
CA LEU A 43 1.09 12.97 -20.94
C LEU A 43 2.13 11.84 -21.12
N SER A 44 2.91 11.50 -20.09
CA SER A 44 3.85 10.37 -20.11
C SER A 44 3.28 9.20 -19.31
N THR A 45 3.55 7.97 -19.75
CA THR A 45 3.20 6.78 -18.97
C THR A 45 4.35 6.40 -18.04
N MET A 46 4.05 6.25 -16.75
CA MET A 46 4.99 5.76 -15.75
C MET A 46 4.61 4.35 -15.35
N ASN A 47 5.49 3.39 -15.60
CA ASN A 47 5.34 2.01 -15.14
C ASN A 47 6.03 1.87 -13.79
N TYR A 48 5.28 1.47 -12.77
CA TYR A 48 5.80 1.17 -11.45
C TYR A 48 5.89 -0.33 -11.23
N CYS A 49 7.03 -0.77 -10.70
CA CYS A 49 7.23 -2.08 -10.13
C CYS A 49 7.61 -1.93 -8.66
N VAL A 50 6.70 -2.31 -7.77
CA VAL A 50 6.95 -2.34 -6.32
C VAL A 50 7.32 -3.76 -5.95
N VAL A 51 8.47 -3.95 -5.33
CA VAL A 51 8.95 -5.25 -4.85
C VAL A 51 9.20 -5.12 -3.37
N ALA A 52 8.55 -5.96 -2.56
CA ALA A 52 8.72 -5.95 -1.11
C ALA A 52 8.93 -7.37 -0.57
N GLY A 53 9.94 -7.54 0.28
CA GLY A 53 10.26 -8.83 0.89
C GLY A 53 10.72 -8.69 2.34
N ALA A 54 10.58 -9.77 3.11
CA ALA A 54 11.04 -9.84 4.49
C ALA A 54 12.46 -10.42 4.52
N TYR A 55 13.32 -9.84 5.35
CA TYR A 55 14.67 -10.35 5.59
C TYR A 55 15.08 -10.01 7.02
N SER A 56 15.72 -10.93 7.74
CA SER A 56 15.94 -10.74 9.19
C SER A 56 16.83 -9.53 9.49
N ASP A 57 17.94 -9.41 8.78
CA ASP A 57 18.97 -8.40 9.01
C ASP A 57 19.35 -7.73 7.68
N VAL A 58 19.04 -6.45 7.57
CA VAL A 58 19.19 -5.66 6.34
C VAL A 58 20.43 -4.77 6.49
N ASP A 59 21.55 -5.21 5.94
CA ASP A 59 22.77 -4.43 5.76
C ASP A 59 22.88 -3.84 4.34
N ALA A 60 23.88 -3.00 4.09
CA ALA A 60 24.01 -2.32 2.79
C ALA A 60 24.34 -3.27 1.63
N ALA A 61 24.97 -4.42 1.90
CA ALA A 61 25.31 -5.41 0.88
C ALA A 61 24.05 -6.19 0.45
N THR A 62 23.28 -6.67 1.42
CA THR A 62 22.00 -7.35 1.26
C THR A 62 21.02 -6.46 0.50
N LEU A 63 20.87 -5.20 0.92
CA LEU A 63 19.97 -4.25 0.26
C LEU A 63 20.38 -4.00 -1.20
N ARG A 64 21.67 -3.83 -1.48
CA ARG A 64 22.19 -3.67 -2.86
C ARG A 64 21.92 -4.90 -3.71
N GLN A 65 22.26 -6.09 -3.21
CA GLN A 65 22.08 -7.35 -3.93
C GLN A 65 20.61 -7.60 -4.25
N PHE A 66 19.74 -7.47 -3.24
CA PHE A 66 18.30 -7.58 -3.42
C PHE A 66 17.77 -6.59 -4.46
N THR A 67 18.18 -5.32 -4.35
CA THR A 67 17.77 -4.28 -5.30
C THR A 67 18.21 -4.60 -6.73
N GLY A 68 19.42 -5.14 -6.92
CA GLY A 68 19.90 -5.60 -8.22
C GLY A 68 19.02 -6.68 -8.83
N MET A 69 18.73 -7.74 -8.06
CA MET A 69 17.88 -8.85 -8.49
C MET A 69 16.44 -8.40 -8.77
N ALA A 70 15.87 -7.57 -7.88
CA ALA A 70 14.52 -7.02 -8.04
C ALA A 70 14.41 -6.09 -9.27
N THR A 71 15.44 -5.28 -9.53
CA THR A 71 15.49 -4.43 -10.73
C THR A 71 15.57 -5.28 -12.00
N GLN A 72 16.39 -6.33 -11.99
CA GLN A 72 16.48 -7.26 -13.13
C GLN A 72 15.12 -7.93 -13.40
N HIS A 73 14.46 -8.43 -12.35
CA HIS A 73 13.12 -9.00 -12.45
C HIS A 73 12.11 -7.99 -13.00
N ALA A 74 12.08 -6.78 -12.45
CA ALA A 74 11.17 -5.72 -12.89
C ALA A 74 11.37 -5.39 -14.38
N ARG A 75 12.62 -5.24 -14.83
CA ARG A 75 12.92 -4.94 -16.23
C ARG A 75 12.49 -6.05 -17.18
N ALA A 76 12.68 -7.31 -16.82
CA ALA A 76 12.21 -8.44 -17.63
C ALA A 76 10.67 -8.44 -17.80
N ASN A 77 9.93 -7.90 -16.84
CA ASN A 77 8.47 -7.89 -16.85
C ASN A 77 7.85 -6.57 -17.33
N VAL A 78 8.64 -5.51 -17.48
CA VAL A 78 8.20 -4.17 -17.98
C VAL A 78 8.76 -3.88 -19.38
N GLN A 79 9.59 -4.77 -19.95
CA GLN A 79 10.32 -4.59 -21.21
C GLN A 79 9.45 -4.29 -22.45
N GLY A 80 8.16 -4.60 -22.44
CA GLY A 80 7.22 -4.26 -23.53
C GLY A 80 6.75 -2.80 -23.55
N THR A 81 7.07 -2.01 -22.52
CA THR A 81 6.55 -0.65 -22.31
C THR A 81 7.64 0.42 -22.25
N ILE A 82 8.91 0.05 -22.50
CA ILE A 82 10.05 0.98 -22.43
C ILE A 82 10.21 1.66 -23.80
N GLY A 83 9.96 2.97 -23.86
CA GLY A 83 10.10 3.79 -25.06
C GLY A 83 10.40 5.25 -24.69
N TRP A 84 10.60 6.10 -25.70
CA TRP A 84 10.94 7.53 -25.51
C TRP A 84 9.92 8.30 -24.63
N THR A 85 8.68 7.80 -24.53
CA THR A 85 7.56 8.42 -23.80
C THR A 85 7.16 7.70 -22.52
N ALA A 86 7.90 6.66 -22.11
CA ALA A 86 7.55 5.84 -20.96
C ALA A 86 8.74 5.64 -20.02
N ALA A 87 8.56 6.01 -18.76
CA ALA A 87 9.55 5.81 -17.70
C ALA A 87 9.19 4.57 -16.87
N SER A 88 10.20 3.77 -16.50
CA SER A 88 10.05 2.66 -15.57
C SER A 88 10.61 3.03 -14.20
N VAL A 89 9.84 2.85 -13.14
CA VAL A 89 10.25 3.09 -11.76
C VAL A 89 10.16 1.79 -10.99
N VAL A 90 11.28 1.34 -10.44
CA VAL A 90 11.34 0.16 -9.57
C VAL A 90 11.54 0.62 -8.14
N ILE A 91 10.67 0.21 -7.22
CA ILE A 91 10.78 0.51 -5.79
C ILE A 91 11.01 -0.81 -5.07
N CYS A 92 12.23 -1.02 -4.57
CA CYS A 92 12.68 -2.27 -3.95
C CYS A 92 12.78 -2.09 -2.43
N GLY A 93 11.93 -2.76 -1.68
CA GLY A 93 11.88 -2.70 -0.23
C GLY A 93 12.25 -4.01 0.47
N LEU A 94 13.13 -3.93 1.47
CA LEU A 94 13.33 -4.99 2.45
C LEU A 94 12.79 -4.56 3.80
N VAL A 95 12.11 -5.47 4.48
CA VAL A 95 11.50 -5.28 5.80
C VAL A 95 12.18 -6.20 6.80
N GLY A 96 12.79 -5.64 7.84
CA GLY A 96 13.65 -6.37 8.76
C GLY A 96 14.31 -5.49 9.82
N ARG A 97 15.32 -6.01 10.51
CA ARG A 97 16.20 -5.17 11.32
C ARG A 97 17.14 -4.40 10.41
N VAL A 98 17.08 -3.07 10.41
CA VAL A 98 17.87 -2.26 9.47
C VAL A 98 19.16 -1.77 10.13
N HIS A 99 20.29 -2.09 9.51
CA HIS A 99 21.59 -1.59 9.94
C HIS A 99 21.80 -0.12 9.49
N PRO A 100 22.63 0.67 10.21
CA PRO A 100 22.86 2.07 9.87
C PRO A 100 23.40 2.30 8.44
N ASP A 101 24.23 1.39 7.94
CA ASP A 101 24.78 1.44 6.58
C ASP A 101 23.68 1.22 5.51
N ALA A 102 22.75 0.30 5.75
CA ALA A 102 21.57 0.10 4.90
C ALA A 102 20.63 1.30 4.94
N ALA A 103 20.39 1.88 6.12
CA ALA A 103 19.57 3.08 6.28
C ALA A 103 20.18 4.27 5.50
N GLN A 104 21.49 4.46 5.59
CA GLN A 104 22.21 5.49 4.85
C GLN A 104 22.13 5.25 3.34
N LEU A 105 22.36 4.01 2.90
CA LEU A 105 22.27 3.61 1.50
C LEU A 105 20.87 3.84 0.93
N ALA A 106 19.82 3.41 1.64
CA ALA A 106 18.44 3.58 1.20
C ALA A 106 18.04 5.06 1.09
N SER A 107 18.58 5.89 1.98
CA SER A 107 18.32 7.34 2.04
C SER A 107 19.18 8.16 1.06
N ALA A 108 20.18 7.53 0.44
CA ALA A 108 21.09 8.22 -0.47
C ALA A 108 20.40 8.65 -1.76
N LYS A 109 20.77 9.83 -2.26
CA LYS A 109 20.22 10.38 -3.52
C LYS A 109 20.42 9.39 -4.66
N THR A 110 19.34 9.03 -5.32
CA THR A 110 19.34 8.08 -6.43
C THR A 110 19.83 8.71 -7.74
N SER A 111 20.50 7.93 -8.57
CA SER A 111 20.82 8.31 -9.95
C SER A 111 19.70 7.93 -10.91
N ASN A 112 19.52 8.71 -11.97
CA ASN A 112 18.62 8.32 -13.06
C ASN A 112 19.34 7.32 -13.95
N GLN A 113 18.63 6.29 -14.39
CA GLN A 113 19.13 5.32 -15.36
C GLN A 113 18.41 5.54 -16.69
N PHE A 114 19.02 5.11 -17.80
CA PHE A 114 18.36 5.23 -19.10
C PHE A 114 17.02 4.49 -19.08
N GLY A 115 15.92 5.20 -19.38
CA GLY A 115 14.56 4.65 -19.37
C GLY A 115 13.94 4.40 -17.98
N GLY A 116 14.56 4.83 -16.88
CA GLY A 116 13.96 4.61 -15.57
C GLY A 116 14.75 5.01 -14.32
N GLU A 117 14.21 4.62 -13.17
CA GLU A 117 14.77 4.86 -11.86
C GLU A 117 14.56 3.64 -10.95
N THR A 118 15.56 3.30 -10.13
CA THR A 118 15.41 2.34 -9.04
C THR A 118 15.52 3.06 -7.69
N ARG A 119 14.56 2.82 -6.80
CA ARG A 119 14.53 3.31 -5.42
C ARG A 119 14.75 2.15 -4.46
N MET A 120 15.68 2.34 -3.53
CA MET A 120 15.87 1.42 -2.40
C MET A 120 15.01 1.88 -1.23
N VAL A 121 14.39 0.93 -0.55
CA VAL A 121 13.64 1.14 0.70
C VAL A 121 14.13 0.11 1.71
N ALA A 122 14.43 0.57 2.92
CA ALA A 122 14.68 -0.29 4.06
C ALA A 122 13.67 0.05 5.15
N VAL A 123 12.93 -0.92 5.64
CA VAL A 123 11.91 -0.72 6.67
C VAL A 123 12.32 -1.49 7.90
N ASP A 124 12.33 -0.79 9.04
CA ASP A 124 12.52 -1.37 10.35
C ASP A 124 11.23 -1.26 11.16
N PRO A 125 10.38 -2.31 11.20
CA PRO A 125 9.15 -2.31 11.99
C PRO A 125 9.40 -2.19 13.49
N HIS A 126 10.56 -2.61 13.98
CA HIS A 126 10.90 -2.56 15.41
C HIS A 126 11.38 -1.16 15.82
N ALA A 127 12.22 -0.53 15.01
CA ALA A 127 12.64 0.86 15.22
C ALA A 127 11.55 1.87 14.82
N GLY A 128 10.51 1.42 14.11
CA GLY A 128 9.39 2.25 13.69
C GLY A 128 9.72 3.19 12.52
N MET A 129 10.73 2.84 11.71
CA MET A 129 11.29 3.72 10.69
C MET A 129 11.25 3.10 9.29
N THR A 130 10.97 3.93 8.29
CA THR A 130 11.20 3.64 6.87
C THR A 130 12.28 4.57 6.31
N TYR A 131 13.32 3.98 5.74
CA TYR A 131 14.46 4.67 5.14
C TYR A 131 14.36 4.59 3.62
N ALA A 132 14.33 5.74 2.96
CA ALA A 132 14.32 5.86 1.51
C ALA A 132 14.68 7.30 1.12
N PHE A 133 15.27 7.48 -0.06
CA PHE A 133 15.44 8.82 -0.61
C PHE A 133 14.09 9.39 -1.06
N THR A 134 13.66 10.47 -0.38
CA THR A 134 12.43 11.23 -0.68
C THR A 134 12.72 12.69 -1.05
N GLY A 135 14.00 13.03 -1.26
CA GLY A 135 14.41 14.37 -1.69
C GLY A 135 14.05 14.70 -3.14
N GLY A 136 14.24 15.97 -3.51
CA GLY A 136 14.07 16.44 -4.89
C GLY A 136 15.29 16.18 -5.77
N LYS A 137 15.08 16.12 -7.09
CA LYS A 137 16.14 16.24 -8.10
C LYS A 137 15.79 17.39 -9.05
N LEU A 138 16.81 18.02 -9.65
CA LEU A 138 16.64 19.20 -10.52
C LEU A 138 15.84 18.91 -11.81
N TRP A 139 15.79 17.66 -12.27
CA TRP A 139 15.11 17.27 -13.49
C TRP A 139 13.80 16.53 -13.17
N GLY A 140 12.67 16.93 -13.75
CA GLY A 140 11.41 16.19 -13.62
C GLY A 140 10.75 16.29 -12.24
N ALA A 141 10.61 17.49 -11.66
CA ALA A 141 10.01 17.70 -10.33
C ALA A 141 8.62 17.04 -10.18
N ALA A 142 7.77 17.13 -11.21
CA ALA A 142 6.45 16.47 -11.20
C ALA A 142 6.57 14.93 -11.19
N MET A 143 7.50 14.38 -11.98
CA MET A 143 7.78 12.95 -12.01
C MET A 143 8.33 12.47 -10.67
N HIS A 144 9.32 13.17 -10.10
CA HIS A 144 9.86 12.83 -8.78
C HIS A 144 8.83 13.00 -7.66
N GLY A 145 7.95 14.00 -7.74
CA GLY A 145 6.81 14.13 -6.83
C GLY A 145 5.90 12.90 -6.88
N ALA A 146 5.54 12.45 -8.08
CA ALA A 146 4.76 11.23 -8.26
C ALA A 146 5.49 9.97 -7.74
N ILE A 147 6.80 9.85 -7.99
CA ILE A 147 7.62 8.73 -7.46
C ILE A 147 7.64 8.74 -5.94
N ASN A 148 7.91 9.89 -5.32
CA ASN A 148 7.98 10.01 -3.87
C ASN A 148 6.60 9.74 -3.25
N ALA A 149 5.52 10.27 -3.83
CA ALA A 149 4.15 10.00 -3.38
C ALA A 149 3.81 8.50 -3.49
N LYS A 150 4.22 7.84 -4.58
CA LYS A 150 3.99 6.40 -4.74
C LYS A 150 4.82 5.57 -3.76
N LEU A 151 6.08 5.95 -3.55
CA LEU A 151 6.97 5.31 -2.60
C LEU A 151 6.40 5.38 -1.19
N THR A 152 6.05 6.57 -0.70
CA THR A 152 5.54 6.75 0.67
C THR A 152 4.17 6.15 0.85
N PHE A 153 3.36 6.11 -0.21
CA PHE A 153 2.09 5.41 -0.18
C PHE A 153 2.31 3.89 -0.05
N CYS A 154 3.10 3.27 -0.92
CA CYS A 154 3.31 1.82 -0.91
C CYS A 154 4.12 1.33 0.29
N PHE A 155 5.08 2.13 0.76
CA PHE A 155 5.91 1.86 1.94
C PHE A 155 5.63 2.90 3.04
N PRO A 156 4.51 2.77 3.78
CA PRO A 156 4.20 3.65 4.90
C PRO A 156 5.24 3.59 6.01
N GLN A 157 5.24 4.60 6.87
CA GLN A 157 5.91 4.45 8.17
C GLN A 157 5.28 3.28 8.96
N PRO A 158 6.06 2.47 9.70
CA PRO A 158 5.53 1.32 10.44
C PRO A 158 4.40 1.68 11.43
N GLY A 159 4.41 2.89 11.99
CA GLY A 159 3.31 3.38 12.83
C GLY A 159 1.98 3.48 12.08
N GLU A 160 1.98 3.95 10.83
CA GLU A 160 0.78 3.99 9.98
C GLU A 160 0.31 2.59 9.58
N ALA A 161 1.26 1.70 9.26
CA ALA A 161 0.95 0.31 8.94
C ALA A 161 0.32 -0.42 10.13
N LEU A 162 0.84 -0.19 11.34
CA LEU A 162 0.28 -0.74 12.57
C LEU A 162 -1.17 -0.26 12.81
N GLN A 163 -1.44 1.02 12.62
CA GLN A 163 -2.81 1.56 12.73
C GLN A 163 -3.76 0.91 11.72
N GLN A 164 -3.31 0.70 10.48
CA GLN A 164 -4.11 0.03 9.45
C GLN A 164 -4.45 -1.42 9.86
N VAL A 165 -3.46 -2.18 10.34
CA VAL A 165 -3.67 -3.55 10.82
C VAL A 165 -4.64 -3.60 12.01
N GLN A 166 -4.48 -2.70 12.98
CA GLN A 166 -5.38 -2.61 14.14
C GLN A 166 -6.81 -2.30 13.72
N TRP A 167 -6.99 -1.38 12.77
CA TRP A 167 -8.30 -1.04 12.25
C TRP A 167 -8.98 -2.22 11.56
N GLN A 168 -8.24 -3.01 10.79
CA GLN A 168 -8.75 -4.23 10.15
C GLN A 168 -9.16 -5.30 11.16
N GLN A 169 -8.36 -5.50 12.20
CA GLN A 169 -8.69 -6.45 13.27
C GLN A 169 -9.97 -6.06 14.01
N GLN A 170 -10.17 -4.76 14.26
CA GLN A 170 -11.40 -4.27 14.86
C GLN A 170 -12.62 -4.55 13.96
N GLN A 171 -12.53 -4.27 12.67
CA GLN A 171 -13.63 -4.58 11.74
C GLN A 171 -13.95 -6.08 11.67
N ALA A 172 -12.92 -6.93 11.68
CA ALA A 172 -13.12 -8.38 11.70
C ALA A 172 -13.85 -8.86 12.97
N ALA A 173 -13.58 -8.23 14.12
CA ALA A 173 -14.21 -8.58 15.39
C ALA A 173 -15.71 -8.21 15.44
N TYR A 174 -16.14 -7.15 14.75
CA TYR A 174 -17.56 -6.74 14.70
C TYR A 174 -18.36 -7.45 13.59
N GLY A 175 -17.71 -8.27 12.75
CA GLY A 175 -18.30 -8.86 11.55
C GLY A 175 -18.84 -10.29 11.66
N GLN A 176 -18.75 -10.97 12.81
CA GLN A 176 -19.34 -12.31 12.99
C GLN A 176 -20.67 -12.24 13.76
N PRO A 177 -21.83 -12.51 13.13
CA PRO A 177 -23.02 -12.85 13.88
C PRO A 177 -22.77 -14.15 14.67
N PRO A 178 -23.17 -14.27 15.94
CA PRO A 178 -23.00 -15.51 16.69
C PRO A 178 -23.78 -16.62 15.99
N GLN A 179 -23.05 -17.63 15.50
CA GLN A 179 -23.62 -18.83 14.94
C GLN A 179 -24.22 -19.65 16.11
N SER A 180 -25.54 -19.68 16.22
CA SER A 180 -26.25 -20.54 17.16
C SER A 180 -25.86 -22.00 16.90
N GLY A 181 -25.29 -22.64 17.92
CA GLY A 181 -24.78 -24.01 17.84
C GLY A 181 -25.88 -25.06 17.60
N PRO A 182 -25.52 -26.25 17.08
CA PRO A 182 -26.44 -27.35 16.84
C PRO A 182 -26.64 -28.19 18.11
N GLY A 183 -27.85 -28.20 18.69
CA GLY A 183 -28.15 -29.16 19.76
C GLY A 183 -29.47 -28.95 20.51
N GLY A 184 -30.42 -29.87 20.30
CA GLY A 184 -31.60 -30.15 21.14
C GLY A 184 -32.79 -29.21 20.91
N PHE A 185 -34.05 -29.62 20.74
CA PHE A 185 -34.78 -30.74 21.35
C PHE A 185 -36.03 -31.15 20.52
N PRO A 186 -36.58 -32.36 20.72
CA PRO A 186 -37.79 -32.82 20.07
C PRO A 186 -39.07 -32.47 20.87
N GLY A 187 -40.14 -32.10 20.15
CA GLY A 187 -41.52 -32.33 20.58
C GLY A 187 -42.24 -31.22 21.37
N GLN A 188 -43.51 -31.02 20.96
CA GLN A 188 -44.68 -30.52 21.71
C GLN A 188 -44.99 -29.00 21.78
N ILE A 189 -46.17 -28.71 21.19
CA ILE A 189 -47.05 -27.51 21.10
C ILE A 189 -47.82 -27.34 22.44
N PRO A 190 -48.38 -26.17 22.91
CA PRO A 190 -49.36 -25.31 22.20
C PRO A 190 -49.44 -23.78 22.56
N SER A 191 -50.18 -23.04 21.72
CA SER A 191 -51.02 -21.84 21.95
C SER A 191 -50.62 -20.78 23.02
N GLY A 192 -50.13 -19.62 22.58
CA GLY A 192 -50.00 -18.40 23.41
C GLY A 192 -49.97 -17.12 22.56
N PRO A 193 -50.45 -15.98 23.08
CA PRO A 193 -50.70 -14.77 22.28
C PRO A 193 -49.40 -14.13 21.77
N MET A 194 -49.43 -13.64 20.52
CA MET A 194 -48.30 -13.04 19.81
C MET A 194 -47.51 -12.03 20.66
N PRO A 195 -46.18 -12.20 20.84
CA PRO A 195 -45.33 -11.14 21.33
C PRO A 195 -45.15 -10.08 20.25
N ARG A 196 -45.49 -8.85 20.64
CA ARG A 196 -45.46 -7.62 19.85
C ARG A 196 -44.06 -7.39 19.26
N THR A 197 -44.04 -7.03 17.97
CA THR A 197 -42.91 -6.40 17.31
C THR A 197 -42.43 -5.21 18.15
N SER A 198 -41.20 -5.28 18.63
CA SER A 198 -40.53 -4.16 19.29
C SER A 198 -40.45 -2.97 18.32
N PRO A 199 -40.69 -1.73 18.80
CA PRO A 199 -40.52 -0.54 17.96
C PRO A 199 -39.04 -0.34 17.63
N PRO A 200 -38.72 0.26 16.47
CA PRO A 200 -37.34 0.56 16.11
C PRO A 200 -36.70 1.50 17.15
N PRO A 201 -35.39 1.40 17.39
CA PRO A 201 -34.70 2.30 18.30
C PRO A 201 -34.83 3.75 17.83
N ALA A 202 -35.13 4.63 18.79
CA ALA A 202 -35.31 6.06 18.56
C ALA A 202 -34.06 6.67 17.88
N ALA A 203 -34.29 7.39 16.79
CA ALA A 203 -33.27 8.21 16.16
C ALA A 203 -32.75 9.25 17.18
N GLY A 204 -31.44 9.24 17.42
CA GLY A 204 -30.78 10.29 18.19
C GLY A 204 -30.95 11.67 17.51
N PRO A 205 -30.67 12.77 18.23
CA PRO A 205 -30.83 14.11 17.68
C PRO A 205 -29.97 14.30 16.44
N ALA A 206 -30.57 14.90 15.40
CA ALA A 206 -29.91 15.21 14.15
C ALA A 206 -28.69 16.10 14.39
N GLY A 207 -27.50 15.59 14.05
CA GLY A 207 -26.28 16.39 14.01
C GLY A 207 -26.42 17.56 13.02
N PRO A 208 -25.61 18.62 13.18
CA PRO A 208 -25.66 19.80 12.31
C PRO A 208 -25.45 19.39 10.84
N ARG A 209 -26.36 19.84 9.97
CA ARG A 209 -26.31 19.61 8.53
C ARG A 209 -25.02 20.24 7.96
N PRO A 210 -24.30 19.57 7.04
CA PRO A 210 -23.18 20.18 6.35
C PRO A 210 -23.65 21.37 5.49
N PRO A 211 -22.83 22.43 5.32
CA PRO A 211 -23.17 23.57 4.48
C PRO A 211 -23.44 23.14 3.04
N HIS A 212 -24.57 23.59 2.49
CA HIS A 212 -24.89 23.47 1.07
C HIS A 212 -23.97 24.43 0.30
N TYR A 213 -23.01 23.88 -0.46
CA TYR A 213 -22.29 24.67 -1.45
C TYR A 213 -23.12 24.75 -2.73
N PRO A 214 -23.38 25.94 -3.29
CA PRO A 214 -24.00 26.05 -4.60
C PRO A 214 -23.07 25.48 -5.68
N PRO A 215 -23.61 24.88 -6.76
CA PRO A 215 -22.80 24.39 -7.86
C PRO A 215 -22.06 25.55 -8.56
N PRO A 216 -20.83 25.32 -9.07
CA PRO A 216 -20.10 26.33 -9.84
C PRO A 216 -20.91 26.77 -11.07
N GLY A 217 -21.08 28.08 -11.21
CA GLY A 217 -21.82 28.69 -12.32
C GLY A 217 -21.25 28.30 -13.67
N GLN A 218 -22.15 28.03 -14.62
CA GLN A 218 -21.83 27.86 -16.03
C GLN A 218 -21.10 29.11 -16.58
N PRO A 219 -20.10 28.95 -17.45
CA PRO A 219 -19.51 30.09 -18.16
C PRO A 219 -20.54 30.70 -19.13
N PRO A 220 -20.64 32.03 -19.24
CA PRO A 220 -21.53 32.64 -20.20
C PRO A 220 -21.02 32.40 -21.63
N TYR A 221 -21.80 31.66 -22.41
CA TYR A 221 -21.77 31.76 -23.87
C TYR A 221 -22.26 33.15 -24.26
N GLY A 222 -21.46 33.90 -25.02
CA GLY A 222 -21.87 35.19 -25.55
C GLY A 222 -20.90 35.75 -26.60
N ARG A 223 -21.22 35.46 -27.86
CA ARG A 223 -20.90 36.14 -29.15
C ARG A 223 -19.48 36.60 -29.43
#